data_AF-A0A432JDX8-F1
#
_entry.id   AF-A0A432JDX8-F1
#
_cell.length_a   1.000
_cell.length_b   1.000
_cell.length_c   1.000
_cell.angle_alpha   90.00
_cell.angle_beta   90.00
_cell.angle_gamma   90.00
#
_symmetry.space_group_name_H-M   'P 1'
#
loop_
_entity.id
_entity.type
_entity.pdbx_description
1 polymer ?
#
loop_
_entity_poly.entity_id
_entity_poly.type
_entity_poly.pdbx_seq_one_letter_code
_entity_poly.pdbx_strand_id
1 'polypeptide(L)'
;MAREQYVSLSIAVRAKIFLNIVGDRVLGLLARTMGDLDQATAHFEDALAFCRMARFQPEHAWACYDYADTLLHSPKSLGRTVGDRSNVNSLLDEALAISGELGMRPLTERVRVLQELATRQLGPEPAYPDGLTKREVEVLRLIATGLSNREIGTELVLSTRTVERHITNIYGKISARGRADATAYALGHQVLRDNPNL
;
A
#
# COMPACT_ATOMS: atom_id res chain seq x y z
N MET A 1 -25.68 -39.57 -2.32
CA MET A 1 -26.30 -38.30 -2.77
C MET A 1 -25.93 -37.08 -1.92
N ALA A 2 -26.43 -36.89 -0.68
CA ALA A 2 -26.16 -35.66 0.10
C ALA A 2 -24.67 -35.48 0.47
N ARG A 3 -23.96 -36.58 0.80
CA ARG A 3 -22.53 -36.55 1.12
C ARG A 3 -21.65 -36.22 -0.08
N GLU A 4 -22.01 -36.71 -1.27
CA GLU A 4 -21.32 -36.40 -2.53
C GLU A 4 -21.57 -34.96 -2.96
N GLN A 5 -22.80 -34.46 -2.82
CA GLN A 5 -23.13 -33.06 -3.06
C GLN A 5 -22.37 -32.12 -2.11
N TYR A 6 -22.30 -32.45 -0.81
CA TYR A 6 -21.53 -31.68 0.17
C TYR A 6 -20.04 -31.62 -0.19
N VAL A 7 -19.43 -32.76 -0.57
CA VAL A 7 -18.02 -32.81 -0.96
C VAL A 7 -17.78 -31.95 -2.19
N SER A 8 -18.60 -32.08 -3.24
CA SER A 8 -18.49 -31.28 -4.46
C SER A 8 -18.66 -29.78 -4.22
N LEU A 9 -19.65 -29.37 -3.42
CA LEU A 9 -19.81 -27.96 -3.03
C LEU A 9 -18.63 -27.46 -2.19
N SER A 10 -18.12 -28.27 -1.27
CA SER A 10 -16.98 -27.87 -0.43
C SER A 10 -15.70 -27.66 -1.24
N ILE A 11 -15.45 -28.49 -2.26
CA ILE A 11 -14.32 -28.38 -3.16
C ILE A 11 -14.48 -27.14 -4.03
N ALA A 12 -15.67 -26.93 -4.63
CA ALA A 12 -15.94 -25.77 -5.45
C ALA A 12 -15.80 -24.45 -4.67
N VAL A 13 -16.31 -24.38 -3.44
CA VAL A 13 -16.19 -23.21 -2.57
C VAL A 13 -14.74 -22.95 -2.18
N ARG A 14 -13.98 -23.99 -1.78
CA ARG A 14 -12.56 -23.85 -1.45
C ARG A 14 -11.71 -23.44 -2.65
N ALA A 15 -11.98 -24.04 -3.81
CA ALA A 15 -11.31 -23.69 -5.07
C ALA A 15 -11.62 -22.24 -5.46
N LYS A 16 -12.86 -21.79 -5.32
CA LYS A 16 -13.26 -20.40 -5.61
C LYS A 16 -12.63 -19.40 -4.64
N ILE A 17 -12.52 -19.74 -3.36
CA ILE A 17 -11.78 -18.95 -2.36
C ILE A 17 -10.30 -18.91 -2.73
N PHE A 18 -9.67 -20.03 -3.05
CA PHE A 18 -8.25 -20.11 -3.43
C PHE A 18 -7.94 -19.36 -4.74
N LEU A 19 -8.80 -19.49 -5.75
CA LEU A 19 -8.72 -18.78 -7.03
C LEU A 19 -8.85 -17.27 -6.84
N ASN A 20 -9.73 -16.80 -5.94
CA ASN A 20 -9.83 -15.37 -5.63
C ASN A 20 -8.64 -14.87 -4.79
N ILE A 21 -8.04 -15.72 -3.95
CA ILE A 21 -6.90 -15.34 -3.10
C ILE A 21 -5.66 -15.00 -3.94
N VAL A 22 -5.31 -15.84 -4.93
CA VAL A 22 -4.04 -15.73 -5.68
C VAL A 22 -4.27 -15.27 -7.12
N GLY A 23 -5.50 -15.36 -7.63
CA GLY A 23 -5.84 -15.15 -9.02
C GLY A 23 -5.49 -13.75 -9.50
N ASP A 24 -5.89 -12.73 -8.76
CA ASP A 24 -5.67 -11.34 -9.16
C ASP A 24 -4.18 -10.97 -9.16
N ARG A 25 -3.38 -11.45 -8.20
CA ARG A 25 -1.92 -11.23 -8.23
C ARG A 25 -1.28 -11.90 -9.45
N VAL A 26 -1.67 -13.13 -9.77
CA VAL A 26 -1.16 -13.86 -10.94
C VAL A 26 -1.60 -13.19 -12.24
N LEU A 27 -2.85 -12.74 -12.33
CA LEU A 27 -3.36 -12.00 -13.49
C LEU A 27 -2.60 -10.68 -13.67
N GLY A 28 -2.29 -9.96 -12.58
CA GLY A 28 -1.46 -8.77 -12.61
C GLY A 28 -0.05 -9.02 -13.18
N LEU A 29 0.61 -10.09 -12.73
CA LEU A 29 1.92 -10.50 -13.24
C LEU A 29 1.88 -10.90 -14.73
N LEU A 30 0.82 -11.59 -15.16
CA LEU A 30 0.62 -11.97 -16.56
C LEU A 30 0.36 -10.74 -17.44
N ALA A 31 -0.52 -9.84 -17.02
CA ALA A 31 -0.81 -8.59 -17.72
C ALA A 31 0.47 -7.74 -17.89
N ARG A 32 1.30 -7.65 -16.85
CA ARG A 32 2.62 -7.01 -16.94
C ARG A 32 3.51 -7.66 -17.99
N THR A 33 3.56 -8.99 -18.03
CA THR A 33 4.37 -9.73 -19.02
C THR A 33 3.89 -9.47 -20.45
N MET A 34 2.58 -9.26 -20.63
CA MET A 34 1.97 -8.86 -21.91
C MET A 34 2.16 -7.37 -22.24
N GLY A 35 2.74 -6.57 -21.33
CA GLY A 35 2.94 -5.13 -21.50
C GLY A 35 1.70 -4.28 -21.20
N ASP A 36 0.59 -4.88 -20.76
CA ASP A 36 -0.64 -4.18 -20.39
C ASP A 36 -0.59 -3.77 -18.91
N LEU A 37 0.06 -2.64 -18.66
CA LEU A 37 0.32 -2.15 -17.32
C LEU A 37 -0.91 -1.57 -16.62
N ASP A 38 -1.89 -1.12 -17.40
CA ASP A 38 -3.15 -0.60 -16.85
C ASP A 38 -3.99 -1.76 -16.32
N GLN A 39 -4.11 -2.86 -17.08
CA GLN A 39 -4.72 -4.08 -16.55
C GLN A 39 -3.92 -4.70 -15.41
N ALA A 40 -2.58 -4.70 -15.49
CA ALA A 40 -1.76 -5.20 -14.39
C ALA A 40 -2.04 -4.45 -13.09
N THR A 41 -2.13 -3.12 -13.16
CA THR A 41 -2.43 -2.25 -12.02
C THR A 41 -3.79 -2.56 -11.41
N ALA A 42 -4.84 -2.63 -12.23
CA ALA A 42 -6.18 -2.96 -11.76
C ALA A 42 -6.23 -4.31 -11.01
N HIS A 43 -5.59 -5.34 -11.58
CA HIS A 43 -5.50 -6.65 -10.93
C HIS A 43 -4.75 -6.61 -9.60
N PHE A 44 -3.67 -5.83 -9.48
CA PHE A 44 -2.99 -5.70 -8.20
C PHE A 44 -3.82 -4.95 -7.15
N GLU A 45 -4.56 -3.92 -7.56
CA GLU A 45 -5.48 -3.19 -6.66
C GLU A 45 -6.58 -4.12 -6.13
N ASP A 46 -7.17 -4.94 -7.00
CA ASP A 46 -8.16 -5.96 -6.64
C ASP A 46 -7.57 -7.01 -5.68
N ALA A 47 -6.37 -7.52 -5.99
CA ALA A 47 -5.65 -8.46 -5.12
C ALA A 47 -5.41 -7.90 -3.72
N LEU A 48 -4.99 -6.63 -3.62
CA LEU A 48 -4.75 -5.96 -2.35
C LEU A 48 -6.04 -5.70 -1.58
N ALA A 49 -7.11 -5.27 -2.26
CA ALA A 49 -8.43 -5.08 -1.66
C ALA A 49 -8.92 -6.39 -1.03
N PHE A 50 -8.84 -7.49 -1.78
CA PHE A 50 -9.20 -8.81 -1.30
C PHE A 50 -8.33 -9.27 -0.13
N CYS A 51 -7.00 -9.19 -0.24
CA CYS A 51 -6.08 -9.65 0.81
C CYS A 51 -6.29 -8.88 2.13
N ARG A 52 -6.58 -7.58 2.06
CA ARG A 52 -6.92 -6.75 3.21
C ARG A 52 -8.22 -7.20 3.87
N MET A 53 -9.25 -7.51 3.09
CA MET A 53 -10.52 -8.04 3.60
C MET A 53 -10.36 -9.43 4.22
N ALA A 54 -9.66 -10.33 3.54
CA ALA A 54 -9.45 -11.71 3.96
C ALA A 54 -8.41 -11.85 5.10
N ARG A 55 -7.68 -10.77 5.42
CA ARG A 55 -6.52 -10.76 6.35
C ARG A 55 -5.45 -11.80 6.00
N PHE A 56 -5.28 -12.09 4.71
CA PHE A 56 -4.30 -13.06 4.26
C PHE A 56 -2.93 -12.39 4.03
N GLN A 57 -2.16 -12.31 5.11
CA GLN A 57 -0.93 -11.50 5.18
C GLN A 57 0.19 -11.93 4.19
N PRO A 58 0.50 -13.23 3.99
CA PRO A 58 1.59 -13.61 3.07
C PRO A 58 1.33 -13.15 1.63
N GLU A 59 0.11 -13.32 1.14
CA GLU A 59 -0.26 -12.93 -0.24
C GLU A 59 -0.32 -11.40 -0.38
N HIS A 60 -0.80 -10.70 0.66
CA HIS A 60 -0.76 -9.24 0.71
C HIS A 60 0.68 -8.74 0.52
N ALA A 61 1.65 -9.31 1.24
CA ALA A 61 3.05 -8.90 1.13
C ALA A 61 3.61 -9.09 -0.28
N TRP A 62 3.29 -10.22 -0.93
CA TRP A 62 3.70 -10.49 -2.31
C TRP A 62 3.02 -9.54 -3.31
N ALA A 63 1.71 -9.32 -3.18
CA ALA A 63 0.98 -8.41 -4.05
C ALA A 63 1.50 -6.97 -3.95
N CYS A 64 1.83 -6.49 -2.74
CA CYS A 64 2.46 -5.19 -2.53
C CYS A 64 3.81 -5.09 -3.25
N TYR A 65 4.67 -6.10 -3.09
CA TYR A 65 5.97 -6.15 -3.74
C TYR A 65 5.85 -6.17 -5.27
N ASP A 66 5.04 -7.07 -5.82
CA ASP A 66 4.89 -7.24 -7.27
C ASP A 66 4.26 -5.99 -7.92
N TYR A 67 3.34 -5.34 -7.23
CA TYR A 67 2.74 -4.09 -7.71
C TYR A 67 3.76 -2.93 -7.71
N ALA A 68 4.52 -2.76 -6.62
CA ALA A 68 5.59 -1.77 -6.55
C ALA A 68 6.65 -1.99 -7.65
N ASP A 69 7.03 -3.25 -7.88
CA ASP A 69 7.97 -3.62 -8.94
C ASP A 69 7.41 -3.26 -10.32
N THR A 70 6.12 -3.50 -10.55
CA THR A 70 5.43 -3.13 -11.79
C THR A 70 5.43 -1.62 -12.03
N LEU A 71 5.11 -0.83 -10.99
CA LEU A 71 5.11 0.64 -11.06
C LEU A 71 6.51 1.21 -11.31
N LEU A 72 7.57 0.55 -10.82
CA LEU A 72 8.95 0.97 -11.09
C LEU A 72 9.36 0.72 -12.54
N HIS A 73 8.93 -0.39 -13.14
CA HIS A 73 9.28 -0.77 -14.50
C HIS A 73 8.36 -0.19 -15.59
N SER A 74 7.28 0.50 -15.23
CA SER A 74 6.36 1.12 -16.18
C SER A 74 7.01 2.28 -16.98
N PRO A 75 6.89 2.34 -18.32
CA PRO A 75 7.38 3.45 -19.15
C PRO A 75 6.59 4.75 -18.94
N LYS A 76 5.41 4.72 -18.28
CA LYS A 76 4.78 5.95 -17.73
C LYS A 76 5.66 6.63 -16.66
N SER A 77 6.78 5.99 -16.25
CA SER A 77 7.78 6.58 -15.36
C SER A 77 8.55 7.79 -15.91
N LEU A 78 8.44 8.09 -17.22
CA LEU A 78 9.07 9.27 -17.82
C LEU A 78 8.40 10.61 -17.44
N GLY A 79 7.29 10.58 -16.70
CA GLY A 79 6.59 11.78 -16.19
C GLY A 79 6.07 11.64 -14.75
N ARG A 80 6.82 10.97 -13.85
CA ARG A 80 6.30 10.61 -12.51
C ARG A 80 5.89 11.82 -11.69
N THR A 81 4.62 11.81 -11.29
CA THR A 81 4.11 12.69 -10.26
C THR A 81 4.66 12.29 -8.90
N VAL A 82 4.58 13.17 -7.92
CA VAL A 82 4.98 12.84 -6.55
C VAL A 82 4.03 11.78 -5.93
N GLY A 83 2.81 11.62 -6.47
CA GLY A 83 1.86 10.59 -6.06
C GLY A 83 2.35 9.18 -6.38
N ASP A 84 2.92 8.97 -7.57
CA ASP A 84 3.40 7.66 -8.01
C ASP A 84 4.55 7.14 -7.14
N ARG A 85 5.46 8.04 -6.73
CA ARG A 85 6.58 7.72 -5.83
C ARG A 85 6.09 7.32 -4.45
N SER A 86 5.17 8.11 -3.93
CA SER A 86 4.54 7.88 -2.63
C SER A 86 3.80 6.54 -2.59
N ASN A 87 3.15 6.15 -3.70
CA ASN A 87 2.47 4.86 -3.81
C ASN A 87 3.47 3.70 -3.77
N VAL A 88 4.54 3.76 -4.56
CA VAL A 88 5.61 2.75 -4.56
C VAL A 88 6.20 2.56 -3.17
N ASN A 89 6.59 3.64 -2.49
CA ASN A 89 7.18 3.54 -1.16
C ASN A 89 6.20 2.96 -0.14
N SER A 90 4.93 3.37 -0.18
CA SER A 90 3.91 2.83 0.72
C SER A 90 3.70 1.33 0.53
N LEU A 91 3.69 0.85 -0.71
CA LEU A 91 3.59 -0.58 -1.04
C LEU A 91 4.83 -1.35 -0.55
N LEU A 92 6.04 -0.80 -0.75
CA LEU A 92 7.28 -1.43 -0.28
C LEU A 92 7.33 -1.50 1.25
N ASP A 93 6.94 -0.42 1.94
CA ASP A 93 6.81 -0.42 3.40
C ASP A 93 5.79 -1.47 3.83
N GLU A 94 4.64 -1.56 3.14
CA GLU A 94 3.61 -2.56 3.40
C GLU A 94 4.17 -3.98 3.37
N ALA A 95 4.84 -4.33 2.27
CA ALA A 95 5.50 -5.61 2.08
C ALA A 95 6.60 -5.86 3.12
N LEU A 96 7.39 -4.84 3.48
CA LEU A 96 8.50 -4.98 4.42
C LEU A 96 8.02 -5.31 5.82
N ALA A 97 7.00 -4.62 6.33
CA ALA A 97 6.47 -4.88 7.67
C ALA A 97 5.86 -6.29 7.75
N ILE A 98 5.02 -6.65 6.79
CA ILE A 98 4.36 -7.97 6.81
C ILE A 98 5.39 -9.10 6.66
N SER A 99 6.34 -8.96 5.73
CA SER A 99 7.39 -9.98 5.55
C SER A 99 8.31 -10.09 6.77
N GLY A 100 8.62 -8.97 7.43
CA GLY A 100 9.39 -8.94 8.67
C GLY A 100 8.67 -9.62 9.84
N GLU A 101 7.39 -9.29 10.06
CA GLU A 101 6.56 -9.90 11.09
C GLU A 101 6.41 -11.42 10.91
N LEU A 102 6.28 -11.87 9.66
CA LEU A 102 6.12 -13.29 9.31
C LEU A 102 7.45 -14.05 9.14
N GLY A 103 8.60 -13.38 9.26
CA GLY A 103 9.91 -13.99 9.06
C GLY A 103 10.18 -14.46 7.61
N MET A 104 9.49 -13.88 6.63
CA MET A 104 9.62 -14.19 5.20
C MET A 104 10.92 -13.60 4.62
N ARG A 105 12.07 -14.05 5.12
CA ARG A 105 13.41 -13.53 4.77
C ARG A 105 13.63 -13.33 3.26
N PRO A 106 13.27 -14.28 2.36
CA PRO A 106 13.47 -14.10 0.93
C PRO A 106 12.64 -12.96 0.32
N LEU A 107 11.50 -12.60 0.90
CA LEU A 107 10.70 -11.47 0.46
C LEU A 107 11.25 -10.16 1.04
N THR A 108 11.61 -10.16 2.33
CA THR A 108 12.24 -9.00 2.99
C THR A 108 13.49 -8.52 2.24
N GLU A 109 14.36 -9.44 1.82
CA GLU A 109 15.56 -9.10 1.04
C GLU A 109 15.22 -8.50 -0.33
N ARG A 110 14.24 -9.09 -1.04
CA ARG A 110 13.77 -8.57 -2.33
C ARG A 110 13.19 -7.16 -2.20
N VAL A 111 12.39 -6.91 -1.17
CA VAL A 111 11.79 -5.59 -0.90
C VAL A 111 12.87 -4.54 -0.65
N ARG A 112 13.93 -4.87 0.10
CA ARG A 112 15.06 -3.94 0.34
C ARG A 112 15.80 -3.59 -0.94
N VAL A 113 16.10 -4.57 -1.78
CA VAL A 113 16.73 -4.34 -3.09
C VAL A 113 15.86 -3.42 -3.94
N LEU A 114 14.54 -3.63 -3.92
CA LEU A 114 13.61 -2.82 -4.68
C LEU A 114 13.48 -1.39 -4.13
N GLN A 115 13.57 -1.19 -2.81
CA GLN A 115 13.65 0.15 -2.19
C GLN A 115 14.91 0.92 -2.63
N GLU A 116 16.07 0.25 -2.71
CA GLU A 116 17.29 0.86 -3.22
C GLU A 116 17.13 1.29 -4.69
N LEU A 117 16.51 0.43 -5.51
CA LEU A 117 16.22 0.76 -6.91
C LEU A 117 15.24 1.93 -7.02
N ALA A 118 14.17 1.92 -6.22
CA ALA A 118 13.19 2.99 -6.15
C ALA A 118 13.88 4.33 -5.81
N THR A 119 14.75 4.34 -4.80
CA THR A 119 15.49 5.54 -4.40
C THR A 119 16.35 6.10 -5.53
N ARG A 120 17.03 5.21 -6.29
CA ARG A 120 17.86 5.61 -7.43
C ARG A 120 17.04 6.16 -8.60
N GLN A 121 15.88 5.58 -8.90
CA GLN A 121 15.05 5.96 -10.04
C GLN A 121 14.12 7.15 -9.75
N LEU A 122 13.63 7.25 -8.52
CA LEU A 122 12.63 8.24 -8.10
C LEU A 122 13.25 9.49 -7.47
N GLY A 123 14.53 9.41 -7.13
CA GLY A 123 15.22 10.36 -6.27
C GLY A 123 14.82 10.20 -4.80
N PRO A 124 15.54 10.88 -3.89
CA PRO A 124 15.15 10.93 -2.49
C PRO A 124 13.76 11.55 -2.35
N GLU A 125 12.96 10.99 -1.44
CA GLU A 125 11.66 11.56 -1.11
C GLU A 125 11.88 12.99 -0.56
N PRO A 126 11.03 13.99 -0.91
CA PRO A 126 11.09 15.28 -0.25
C PRO A 126 11.11 15.09 1.27
N ALA A 127 12.16 15.60 1.91
CA ALA A 127 12.35 15.46 3.34
C ALA A 127 11.34 16.33 4.07
N TYR A 128 10.32 15.70 4.64
CA TYR A 128 9.40 16.36 5.56
C TYR A 128 9.95 16.29 6.99
N PRO A 129 9.53 17.21 7.88
CA PRO A 129 9.94 17.21 9.28
C PRO A 129 9.78 15.82 9.94
N ASP A 130 10.75 15.46 10.77
CA ASP A 130 10.82 14.17 11.49
C ASP A 130 10.81 12.91 10.61
N GLY A 131 11.28 13.04 9.35
CA GLY A 131 11.41 11.89 8.44
C GLY A 131 10.06 11.35 7.97
N LEU A 132 9.02 12.19 8.00
CA LEU A 132 7.73 11.86 7.43
C LEU A 132 7.86 11.67 5.91
N THR A 133 7.14 10.67 5.39
CA THR A 133 6.97 10.50 3.95
C THR A 133 5.90 11.47 3.44
N LYS A 134 5.82 11.66 2.12
CA LYS A 134 4.75 12.48 1.54
C LYS A 134 3.38 11.92 1.87
N ARG A 135 3.23 10.58 1.84
CA ARG A 135 1.95 9.95 2.16
C ARG A 135 1.54 10.20 3.59
N GLU A 136 2.50 10.08 4.49
CA GLU A 136 2.29 10.36 5.91
C GLU A 136 1.92 11.82 6.13
N VAL A 137 2.52 12.75 5.37
CA VAL A 137 2.13 14.16 5.38
C VAL A 137 0.71 14.37 4.84
N GLU A 138 0.33 13.74 3.72
CA GLU A 138 -1.04 13.81 3.19
C GLU A 138 -2.06 13.30 4.21
N VAL A 139 -1.79 12.14 4.83
CA VAL A 139 -2.62 11.58 5.90
C VAL A 139 -2.66 12.54 7.10
N LEU A 140 -1.51 13.08 7.53
CA LEU A 140 -1.41 14.01 8.66
C LEU A 140 -2.16 15.33 8.40
N ARG A 141 -2.16 15.84 7.17
CA ARG A 141 -2.97 17.00 6.76
C ARG A 141 -4.46 16.72 6.92
N LEU A 142 -4.92 15.57 6.43
CA LEU A 142 -6.33 15.19 6.54
C LEU A 142 -6.73 14.87 8.00
N ILE A 143 -5.79 14.40 8.82
CA ILE A 143 -5.99 14.29 10.26
C ILE A 143 -6.25 15.66 10.87
N ALA A 144 -5.43 16.64 10.50
CA ALA A 144 -5.49 18.00 11.02
C ALA A 144 -6.75 18.76 10.59
N THR A 145 -7.33 18.43 9.43
CA THR A 145 -8.65 18.96 8.99
C THR A 145 -9.84 18.24 9.63
N GLY A 146 -9.60 17.19 10.41
CA GLY A 146 -10.63 16.51 11.21
C GLY A 146 -11.25 15.27 10.58
N LEU A 147 -10.78 14.80 9.42
CA LEU A 147 -11.36 13.63 8.75
C LEU A 147 -11.12 12.33 9.52
N SER A 148 -12.16 11.52 9.70
CA SER A 148 -12.05 10.17 10.26
C SER A 148 -11.16 9.26 9.41
N ASN A 149 -10.60 8.20 9.98
CA ASN A 149 -9.78 7.23 9.25
C ASN A 149 -10.49 6.65 8.01
N ARG A 150 -11.83 6.54 8.08
CA ARG A 150 -12.65 6.10 6.94
C ARG A 150 -12.70 7.14 5.83
N GLU A 151 -12.93 8.41 6.17
CA GLU A 151 -12.96 9.52 5.21
C GLU A 151 -11.60 9.76 4.59
N ILE A 152 -10.51 9.70 5.38
CA ILE A 152 -9.14 9.73 4.86
C ILE A 152 -8.93 8.58 3.87
N GLY A 153 -9.43 7.39 4.19
CA GLY A 153 -9.36 6.24 3.30
C GLY A 153 -10.08 6.51 1.99
N THR A 154 -11.28 7.10 2.03
CA THR A 154 -12.01 7.49 0.81
C THR A 154 -11.26 8.54 0.00
N GLU A 155 -10.82 9.63 0.65
CA GLU A 155 -10.13 10.76 0.00
C GLU A 155 -8.84 10.33 -0.69
N LEU A 156 -8.10 9.44 -0.02
CA LEU A 156 -6.80 8.98 -0.49
C LEU A 156 -6.88 7.68 -1.31
N VAL A 157 -8.07 7.12 -1.52
CA VAL A 157 -8.29 5.82 -2.15
C VAL A 157 -7.47 4.71 -1.46
N LEU A 158 -7.55 4.67 -0.12
CA LEU A 158 -6.89 3.71 0.77
C LEU A 158 -7.90 2.97 1.63
N SER A 159 -7.54 1.76 2.06
CA SER A 159 -8.31 1.07 3.09
C SER A 159 -8.14 1.77 4.45
N THR A 160 -9.17 1.71 5.30
CA THR A 160 -9.09 2.24 6.67
C THR A 160 -7.92 1.64 7.46
N ARG A 161 -7.60 0.36 7.25
CA ARG A 161 -6.45 -0.32 7.87
C ARG A 161 -5.11 0.27 7.42
N THR A 162 -4.99 0.62 6.14
CA THR A 162 -3.79 1.30 5.61
C THR A 162 -3.65 2.69 6.22
N VAL A 163 -4.76 3.41 6.37
CA VAL A 163 -4.77 4.70 7.08
C VAL A 163 -4.34 4.55 8.53
N GLU A 164 -4.88 3.58 9.28
CA GLU A 164 -4.48 3.28 10.66
C GLU A 164 -2.99 2.97 10.80
N ARG A 165 -2.45 2.26 9.82
CA ARG A 165 -1.02 1.98 9.76
C ARG A 165 -0.19 3.24 9.50
N HIS A 166 -0.56 4.06 8.53
CA HIS A 166 0.10 5.35 8.32
C HIS A 166 0.01 6.21 9.59
N ILE A 167 -1.14 6.24 10.27
CA ILE A 167 -1.32 6.94 11.55
C ILE A 167 -0.36 6.40 12.61
N THR A 168 -0.23 5.09 12.74
CA THR A 168 0.69 4.46 13.70
C THR A 168 2.15 4.85 13.41
N ASN A 169 2.55 4.82 12.14
CA ASN A 169 3.90 5.23 11.73
C ASN A 169 4.13 6.73 11.98
N ILE A 170 3.16 7.58 11.62
CA ILE A 170 3.19 9.03 11.89
C ILE A 170 3.41 9.23 13.38
N TYR A 171 2.57 8.65 14.24
CA TYR A 171 2.66 8.81 15.69
C TYR A 171 4.02 8.38 16.23
N GLY A 172 4.59 7.29 15.71
CA GLY A 172 5.95 6.88 16.04
C GLY A 172 7.01 7.90 15.64
N LYS A 173 6.91 8.47 14.43
CA LYS A 173 7.88 9.44 13.89
C LYS A 173 7.84 10.78 14.61
N ILE A 174 6.64 11.33 14.81
CA ILE A 174 6.45 12.65 15.44
C ILE A 174 6.29 12.56 16.96
N SER A 175 6.47 11.37 17.54
CA SER A 175 6.27 11.09 18.97
C SER A 175 4.90 11.54 19.52
N ALA A 176 3.85 11.44 18.71
CA ALA A 176 2.49 11.80 19.10
C ALA A 176 1.81 10.67 19.87
N ARG A 177 1.06 11.00 20.93
CA ARG A 177 0.30 10.01 21.72
C ARG A 177 -1.13 9.82 21.23
N GLY A 178 -1.52 10.55 20.20
CA GLY A 178 -2.85 10.48 19.64
C GLY A 178 -3.13 11.60 18.68
N ARG A 179 -4.40 11.66 18.26
CA ARG A 179 -4.85 12.52 17.17
C ARG A 179 -4.68 14.01 17.47
N ALA A 180 -4.91 14.41 18.72
CA ALA A 180 -4.73 15.80 19.15
C ALA A 180 -3.26 16.26 19.04
N ASP A 181 -2.32 15.43 19.51
CA ASP A 181 -0.88 15.70 19.42
C ASP A 181 -0.45 15.81 17.94
N ALA A 182 -0.95 14.92 17.08
CA ALA A 182 -0.66 14.96 15.65
C ALA A 182 -1.23 16.20 14.94
N THR A 183 -2.47 16.61 15.25
CA THR A 183 -3.05 17.85 14.73
C THR A 183 -2.25 19.07 15.17
N ALA A 184 -1.85 19.14 16.45
CA ALA A 184 -1.01 20.23 16.97
C ALA A 184 0.34 20.28 16.25
N TYR A 185 0.97 19.13 16.02
CA TYR A 185 2.21 19.03 15.27
C TYR A 185 2.07 19.56 13.83
N ALA A 186 1.02 19.16 13.11
CA ALA A 186 0.77 19.58 11.73
C ALA A 186 0.61 21.11 11.60
N LEU A 187 -0.07 21.73 12.58
CA LEU A 187 -0.24 23.18 12.67
C LEU A 187 1.07 23.90 12.99
N GLY A 188 1.86 23.36 13.93
CA GLY A 188 3.13 23.96 14.37
C GLY A 188 4.24 23.94 13.32
N HIS A 189 4.29 22.89 12.48
CA HIS A 189 5.35 22.70 11.49
C HIS A 189 4.99 23.21 10.09
N GLN A 190 3.90 23.99 9.95
CA GLN A 190 3.41 24.52 8.68
C GLN A 190 3.18 23.44 7.60
N VAL A 191 2.94 22.20 8.00
CA VAL A 191 2.72 21.07 7.08
C VAL A 191 1.50 21.31 6.20
N LEU A 192 0.60 22.23 6.60
CA LEU A 192 -0.57 22.68 5.84
C LEU A 192 -0.29 23.70 4.72
N ARG A 193 0.91 24.31 4.63
CA ARG A 193 1.15 25.47 3.74
C ARG A 193 1.47 25.14 2.28
N ASP A 194 1.90 23.92 1.94
CA ASP A 194 2.10 23.54 0.53
C ASP A 194 0.81 22.98 -0.08
N ASN A 195 -0.20 23.84 -0.21
CA ASN A 195 -1.42 23.55 -0.95
C ASN A 195 -1.48 24.50 -2.16
N PRO A 196 -1.20 24.05 -3.39
CA PRO A 196 -1.35 24.89 -4.58
C PRO A 196 -2.81 25.18 -4.95
N ASN A 197 -3.81 24.67 -4.20
CA ASN A 197 -5.22 24.77 -4.56
C ASN A 197 -6.12 25.17 -3.37
N LEU A 198 -5.85 26.34 -2.80
CA LEU A 198 -6.87 27.20 -2.19
C LEU A 198 -6.74 28.60 -2.77
#